data_AF-A0A2S8RTB0-F1
#
_entry.id   AF-A0A2S8RTB0-F1
#
_cell.length_a   1.000
_cell.length_b   1.000
_cell.length_c   1.000
_cell.angle_alpha   90.00
_cell.angle_beta   90.00
_cell.angle_gamma   90.00
#
_symmetry.space_group_name_H-M   'P 1'
#
loop_
_entity.id
_entity.type
_entity.pdbx_description
1 polymer ?
#
loop_
_entity_poly.entity_id
_entity_poly.type
_entity_poly.pdbx_seq_one_letter_code
_entity_poly.pdbx_strand_id
1 'polypeptide(L)'
;MPISLRGSCASKITAYPHFTRIGMNRLYGSRRREARAINSRNLSWSETDCSDVDYLAARAMSGSPLGSILERLKFGGDASVYGACADLLSEKFSRRTKRSARKSLVHAALHEYLDDRCVVCTGRSAEPEAIDAVSGCVICKGTGFRPYGTAERAHMASIAVDSWRRYEADYLTLLDCLRSAADSHRRGMDAALADPADSKAS
;
A
#
# COMPACT_ATOMS: atom_id res chain seq x y z
N MET A 1 -46.68 -18.02 -24.58
CA MET A 1 -45.51 -18.53 -23.84
C MET A 1 -44.35 -17.58 -24.07
N PRO A 2 -43.79 -16.93 -23.03
CA PRO A 2 -42.78 -15.88 -23.20
C PRO A 2 -41.36 -16.46 -23.12
N ILE A 3 -40.47 -15.99 -24.00
CA ILE A 3 -39.03 -16.26 -23.94
C ILE A 3 -38.38 -15.03 -23.28
N SER A 4 -37.92 -15.22 -22.06
CA SER A 4 -37.16 -14.26 -21.26
C SER A 4 -35.69 -14.31 -21.65
N LEU A 5 -35.15 -13.21 -22.20
CA LEU A 5 -33.72 -13.06 -22.48
C LEU A 5 -33.10 -12.07 -21.48
N ARG A 6 -32.47 -12.67 -20.47
CA ARG A 6 -31.19 -12.35 -19.83
C ARG A 6 -30.78 -10.87 -19.77
N GLY A 7 -30.85 -10.34 -18.56
CA GLY A 7 -30.17 -9.11 -18.14
C GLY A 7 -28.66 -9.22 -18.26
N SER A 8 -28.07 -8.24 -18.96
CA SER A 8 -26.64 -8.00 -19.01
C SER A 8 -26.21 -7.28 -17.74
N CYS A 9 -25.44 -7.97 -16.89
CA CYS A 9 -24.76 -7.35 -15.75
C CYS A 9 -23.63 -6.46 -16.27
N ALA A 10 -23.93 -5.18 -16.50
CA ALA A 10 -22.93 -4.14 -16.66
C ALA A 10 -22.12 -4.04 -15.36
N SER A 11 -20.92 -4.64 -15.36
CA SER A 11 -19.92 -4.43 -14.31
C SER A 11 -19.53 -2.96 -14.30
N LYS A 12 -20.09 -2.18 -13.36
CA LYS A 12 -19.58 -0.86 -13.03
C LYS A 12 -18.19 -1.03 -12.43
N ILE A 13 -17.17 -0.91 -13.28
CA ILE A 13 -15.79 -0.68 -12.84
C ILE A 13 -15.82 0.69 -12.18
N THR A 14 -15.89 0.70 -10.85
CA THR A 14 -15.63 1.91 -10.06
C THR A 14 -14.20 2.33 -10.34
N ALA A 15 -14.04 3.37 -11.16
CA ALA A 15 -12.78 4.06 -11.37
C ALA A 15 -12.25 4.50 -10.00
N TYR A 16 -11.09 3.94 -9.61
CA TYR A 16 -10.35 4.45 -8.47
C TYR A 16 -9.92 5.89 -8.79
N PRO A 17 -10.13 6.85 -7.88
CA PRO A 17 -9.72 8.22 -8.11
C PRO A 17 -8.22 8.25 -8.37
N HIS A 18 -7.85 9.03 -9.38
CA HIS A 18 -6.48 9.29 -9.81
C HIS A 18 -5.56 9.50 -8.60
N PHE A 19 -4.73 8.49 -8.32
CA PHE A 19 -3.58 8.63 -7.44
C PHE A 19 -2.64 9.61 -8.13
N THR A 20 -2.69 10.88 -7.73
CA THR A 20 -1.95 11.96 -8.36
C THR A 20 -0.44 11.70 -8.27
N ARG A 21 0.21 11.83 -9.44
CA ARG A 21 1.62 11.58 -9.76
C ARG A 21 2.63 12.32 -8.86
N ILE A 22 2.17 13.23 -8.01
CA ILE A 22 2.99 14.11 -7.15
C ILE A 22 3.37 13.41 -5.82
N GLY A 23 2.62 12.38 -5.38
CA GLY A 23 2.87 11.71 -4.09
C GLY A 23 3.97 10.64 -4.08
N MET A 24 4.22 9.95 -5.21
CA MET A 24 5.10 8.76 -5.19
C MET A 24 6.59 9.09 -5.08
N ASN A 25 7.06 10.22 -5.60
CA ASN A 25 8.47 10.63 -5.47
C ASN A 25 8.84 11.07 -4.04
N ARG A 26 7.86 11.44 -3.19
CA ARG A 26 8.13 11.75 -1.77
C ARG A 26 8.44 10.50 -0.93
N LEU A 27 7.87 9.34 -1.28
CA LEU A 27 7.94 8.10 -0.48
C LEU A 27 9.23 7.30 -0.70
N TYR A 28 9.81 7.32 -1.90
CA TYR A 28 11.04 6.56 -2.22
C TYR A 28 12.34 7.13 -1.64
N GLY A 29 12.25 8.21 -0.87
CA GLY A 29 13.36 8.78 -0.11
C GLY A 29 13.37 8.39 1.37
N SER A 30 12.42 7.59 1.88
CA SER A 30 12.24 7.32 3.32
C SER A 30 13.56 7.02 4.06
N ARG A 31 14.36 6.06 3.58
CA ARG A 31 15.67 5.74 4.19
C ARG A 31 16.66 6.90 4.20
N ARG A 32 16.67 7.74 3.14
CA ARG A 32 17.48 8.96 3.08
C ARG A 32 16.95 10.03 4.03
N ARG A 33 15.63 10.16 4.16
CA ARG A 33 14.99 11.09 5.11
C ARG A 33 15.30 10.69 6.54
N GLU A 34 15.20 9.40 6.88
CA GLU A 34 15.58 8.89 8.20
C GLU A 34 17.05 9.19 8.51
N ALA A 35 17.96 8.86 7.58
CA ALA A 35 19.37 9.13 7.76
C ALA A 35 19.67 10.64 7.91
N ARG A 36 19.00 11.50 7.12
CA ARG A 36 19.15 12.95 7.22
C ARG A 36 18.56 13.50 8.51
N ALA A 37 17.44 12.99 8.98
CA ALA A 37 16.83 13.42 10.24
C ALA A 37 17.69 13.02 11.44
N ILE A 38 18.20 11.78 11.48
CA ILE A 38 19.09 11.30 12.56
C ILE A 38 20.41 12.09 12.59
N ASN A 39 20.96 12.41 11.40
CA ASN A 39 22.21 13.16 11.29
C ASN A 39 21.99 14.69 11.23
N SER A 40 20.75 15.17 11.28
CA SER A 40 20.46 16.59 11.28
C SER A 40 20.87 17.17 12.63
N ARG A 41 21.82 18.09 12.60
CA ARG A 41 22.11 18.96 13.76
C ARG A 41 21.19 20.18 13.81
N ASN A 42 20.39 20.38 12.75
CA ASN A 42 19.47 21.49 12.65
C ASN A 42 18.07 21.03 13.06
N LEU A 43 17.64 21.51 14.22
CA LEU A 43 16.28 21.34 14.76
C LEU A 43 15.44 22.61 14.53
N SER A 44 15.87 23.52 13.65
CA SER A 44 15.09 24.70 13.31
C SER A 44 13.74 24.29 12.75
N TRP A 45 12.67 24.78 13.36
CA TRP A 45 11.32 24.64 12.87
C TRP A 45 11.04 25.73 11.82
N SER A 46 10.42 25.36 10.70
CA SER A 46 9.94 26.28 9.67
C SER A 46 8.43 26.12 9.53
N GLU A 47 7.70 27.24 9.45
CA GLU A 47 6.26 27.21 9.15
C GLU A 47 5.99 26.87 7.67
N THR A 48 6.92 27.18 6.77
CA THR A 48 6.74 27.00 5.33
C THR A 48 7.25 25.66 4.80
N ASP A 49 8.19 25.03 5.50
CA ASP A 49 8.89 23.84 5.03
C ASP A 49 8.82 22.69 6.03
N CYS A 50 8.32 21.53 5.57
CA CYS A 50 8.38 20.28 6.33
C CYS A 50 9.79 19.68 6.25
N SER A 51 10.50 19.66 7.38
CA SER A 51 11.81 19.02 7.51
C SER A 51 11.68 17.49 7.56
N ASP A 52 12.81 16.78 7.43
CA ASP A 52 12.83 15.33 7.60
C ASP A 52 12.56 14.90 9.06
N VAL A 53 12.80 15.79 10.04
CA VAL A 53 12.47 15.56 11.46
C VAL A 53 10.95 15.60 11.65
N ASP A 54 10.26 16.54 11.00
CA ASP A 54 8.79 16.66 11.07
C ASP A 54 8.12 15.45 10.44
N TYR A 55 8.68 14.94 9.34
CA TYR A 55 8.24 13.68 8.73
C TYR A 55 8.34 12.50 9.70
N LEU A 56 9.45 12.39 10.44
CA LEU A 56 9.64 11.33 11.44
C LEU A 56 8.67 11.47 12.62
N ALA A 57 8.44 12.70 13.08
CA ALA A 57 7.47 12.99 14.13
C ALA A 57 6.04 12.61 13.67
N ALA A 58 5.64 13.05 12.48
CA ALA A 58 4.34 12.72 11.89
C ALA A 58 4.14 11.21 11.73
N ARG A 59 5.19 10.47 11.36
CA ARG A 59 5.14 9.00 11.31
C ARG A 59 4.77 8.38 12.65
N ALA A 60 5.40 8.86 13.73
CA ALA A 60 5.12 8.40 15.09
C ALA A 60 3.69 8.77 15.54
N MET A 61 3.12 9.85 15.01
CA MET A 61 1.79 10.36 15.36
C MET A 61 0.63 9.74 14.58
N SER A 62 0.91 9.01 13.49
CA SER A 62 -0.08 8.46 12.55
C SER A 62 -1.16 7.52 13.11
N GLY A 63 -1.09 7.13 14.39
CA GLY A 63 -2.12 6.35 15.09
C GLY A 63 -2.32 4.90 14.60
N SER A 64 -1.60 4.46 13.57
CA SER A 64 -1.71 3.10 13.01
C SER A 64 -0.40 2.31 13.20
N PRO A 65 -0.28 1.47 14.25
CA PRO A 65 0.93 0.69 14.50
C PRO A 65 1.35 -0.20 13.32
N LEU A 66 0.38 -0.86 12.69
CA LEU A 66 0.64 -1.69 11.50
C LEU A 66 1.07 -0.82 10.32
N GLY A 67 0.42 0.33 10.10
CA GLY A 67 0.74 1.19 8.97
C GLY A 67 2.12 1.83 9.06
N SER A 68 2.57 2.25 10.25
CA SER A 68 3.91 2.81 10.45
C SER A 68 5.02 1.76 10.27
N ILE A 69 4.77 0.53 10.72
CA ILE A 69 5.68 -0.59 10.48
C ILE A 69 5.72 -0.97 8.99
N LEU A 70 4.57 -0.98 8.30
CA LEU A 70 4.51 -1.23 6.86
C LEU A 70 5.29 -0.18 6.07
N GLU A 71 5.23 1.08 6.48
CA GLU A 71 5.99 2.15 5.84
C GLU A 71 7.50 1.93 6.00
N ARG A 72 7.96 1.61 7.22
CA ARG A 72 9.37 1.26 7.50
C ARG A 72 9.83 0.06 6.69
N LEU A 73 9.01 -0.99 6.61
CA LEU A 73 9.32 -2.20 5.89
C LEU A 73 9.41 -1.94 4.38
N LYS A 74 8.44 -1.22 3.81
CA LYS A 74 8.33 -0.99 2.36
C LYS A 74 9.27 0.09 1.83
N PHE A 75 9.43 1.18 2.57
CA PHE A 75 10.17 2.36 2.11
C PHE A 75 11.46 2.61 2.90
N GLY A 76 11.50 2.25 4.18
CA GLY A 76 12.73 2.31 5.01
C GLY A 76 13.71 1.17 4.71
N GLY A 77 13.22 0.06 4.16
CA GLY A 77 14.03 -1.14 3.90
C GLY A 77 14.44 -1.86 5.19
N ASP A 78 13.67 -1.69 6.26
CA ASP A 78 13.93 -2.30 7.56
C ASP A 78 13.35 -3.71 7.61
N ALA A 79 14.17 -4.72 7.31
CA ALA A 79 13.74 -6.12 7.36
C ALA A 79 13.50 -6.62 8.80
N SER A 80 14.06 -5.96 9.82
CA SER A 80 13.95 -6.41 11.22
C SER A 80 12.51 -6.36 11.74
N VAL A 81 11.68 -5.47 11.18
CA VAL A 81 10.28 -5.31 11.59
C VAL A 81 9.32 -6.27 10.88
N TYR A 82 9.80 -7.14 9.98
CA TYR A 82 8.95 -8.05 9.22
C TYR A 82 8.13 -8.99 10.12
N GLY A 83 8.74 -9.55 11.17
CA GLY A 83 8.06 -10.42 12.14
C GLY A 83 6.93 -9.69 12.87
N ALA A 84 7.22 -8.52 13.45
CA ALA A 84 6.24 -7.68 14.12
C ALA A 84 5.10 -7.25 13.18
N CYS A 85 5.41 -6.99 11.89
CA CYS A 85 4.41 -6.69 10.88
C CYS A 85 3.44 -7.86 10.64
N ALA A 86 3.96 -9.09 10.57
CA ALA A 86 3.16 -10.29 10.41
C ALA A 86 2.26 -10.55 11.62
N ASP A 87 2.76 -10.32 12.83
CA ASP A 87 2.00 -10.48 14.07
C ASP A 87 0.84 -9.46 14.16
N LEU A 88 1.12 -8.18 13.90
CA LEU A 88 0.09 -7.13 13.88
C LEU A 88 -0.95 -7.35 12.78
N LEU A 89 -0.54 -7.84 11.60
CA LEU A 89 -1.46 -8.18 10.53
C LEU A 89 -2.38 -9.34 10.95
N SER A 90 -1.82 -10.38 11.56
CA SER A 90 -2.57 -11.53 12.08
C SER A 90 -3.55 -11.12 13.16
N GLU A 91 -3.12 -10.24 14.08
CA GLU A 91 -3.97 -9.69 15.12
C GLU A 91 -5.12 -8.85 14.54
N LYS A 92 -4.82 -7.96 13.59
CA LYS A 92 -5.84 -7.13 12.92
C LYS A 92 -6.85 -7.98 12.16
N PHE A 93 -6.39 -9.04 11.48
CA PHE A 93 -7.27 -10.04 10.86
C PHE A 93 -8.16 -10.71 11.91
N SER A 94 -7.59 -11.22 12.99
CA SER A 94 -8.31 -11.90 14.06
C SER A 94 -9.38 -11.02 14.70
N ARG A 95 -9.07 -9.74 14.94
CA ARG A 95 -10.05 -8.77 15.47
C ARG A 95 -11.25 -8.59 14.54
N ARG A 96 -11.03 -8.61 13.22
CA ARG A 96 -12.06 -8.41 12.19
C ARG A 96 -12.88 -9.67 11.90
N THR A 97 -12.24 -10.83 11.78
CA THR A 97 -12.90 -12.08 11.35
C THR A 97 -13.26 -13.02 12.49
N LYS A 98 -12.76 -12.75 13.71
CA LYS A 98 -12.84 -13.63 14.88
C LYS A 98 -12.20 -15.02 14.66
N ARG A 99 -11.27 -15.11 13.71
CA ARG A 99 -10.54 -16.34 13.34
C ARG A 99 -9.04 -16.08 13.30
N SER A 100 -8.23 -17.10 13.55
CA SER A 100 -6.78 -17.02 13.36
C SER A 100 -6.43 -17.06 11.87
N ALA A 101 -5.56 -16.15 11.43
CA ALA A 101 -5.01 -16.19 10.08
C ALA A 101 -4.02 -17.34 9.95
N ARG A 102 -4.03 -18.06 8.81
CA ARG A 102 -2.95 -19.00 8.50
C ARG A 102 -1.67 -18.20 8.24
N LYS A 103 -0.58 -18.57 8.92
CA LYS A 103 0.73 -17.91 8.80
C LYS A 103 1.21 -17.77 7.34
N SER A 104 1.01 -18.79 6.51
CA SER A 104 1.40 -18.73 5.09
C SER A 104 0.62 -17.68 4.28
N LEU A 105 -0.67 -17.47 4.58
CA LEU A 105 -1.47 -16.43 3.94
C LEU A 105 -1.01 -15.02 4.37
N VAL A 106 -0.64 -14.85 5.64
CA VAL A 106 -0.11 -13.60 6.19
C VAL A 106 1.18 -13.20 5.47
N HIS A 107 2.12 -14.14 5.34
CA HIS A 107 3.39 -13.91 4.63
C HIS A 107 3.18 -13.66 3.13
N ALA A 108 2.31 -14.42 2.46
CA ALA A 108 1.99 -14.19 1.06
C ALA A 108 1.36 -12.82 0.82
N ALA A 109 0.43 -12.38 1.68
CA ALA A 109 -0.20 -11.07 1.58
C ALA A 109 0.81 -9.93 1.82
N LEU A 110 1.73 -10.09 2.77
CA LEU A 110 2.83 -9.16 2.97
C LEU A 110 3.75 -9.10 1.75
N HIS A 111 4.10 -10.25 1.18
CA HIS A 111 4.93 -10.31 -0.03
C HIS A 111 4.26 -9.55 -1.20
N GLU A 112 3.00 -9.82 -1.48
CA GLU A 112 2.24 -9.11 -2.53
C GLU A 112 2.16 -7.60 -2.28
N TYR A 113 2.04 -7.18 -1.02
CA TYR A 113 2.02 -5.76 -0.67
C TYR A 113 3.38 -5.07 -0.84
N LEU A 114 4.47 -5.76 -0.54
CA LEU A 114 5.83 -5.23 -0.62
C LEU A 114 6.36 -5.20 -2.06
N ASP A 115 6.07 -6.23 -2.84
CA ASP A 115 6.41 -6.34 -4.27
C ASP A 115 5.20 -6.00 -5.16
N ASP A 116 4.63 -4.82 -4.95
CA ASP A 116 3.45 -4.37 -5.67
C ASP A 116 3.76 -3.67 -7.00
N ARG A 117 5.03 -3.50 -7.38
CA ARG A 117 5.40 -2.79 -8.60
C ARG A 117 5.39 -3.71 -9.81
N CYS A 118 4.86 -3.20 -10.92
CA CYS A 118 4.95 -3.90 -12.19
C CYS A 118 6.41 -4.23 -12.55
N VAL A 119 6.68 -5.49 -12.88
CA VAL A 119 8.02 -5.98 -13.23
C VAL A 119 8.60 -5.35 -14.50
N VAL A 120 7.73 -4.86 -15.41
CA VAL A 120 8.16 -4.25 -16.68
C VAL A 120 8.39 -2.75 -16.51
N CYS A 121 7.36 -1.98 -16.14
CA CYS A 121 7.49 -0.53 -16.04
C CYS A 121 8.06 -0.05 -14.69
N THR A 122 8.34 -0.97 -13.76
CA THR A 122 8.89 -0.69 -12.41
C THR A 122 8.07 0.33 -11.61
N GLY A 123 6.76 0.39 -11.86
CA GLY A 123 5.84 1.35 -11.24
C GLY A 123 5.67 2.68 -11.99
N ARG A 124 6.30 2.88 -13.15
CA ARG A 124 6.19 4.13 -13.94
C ARG A 124 4.85 4.34 -14.62
N SER A 125 4.01 3.31 -14.65
CA SER A 125 2.71 3.19 -15.33
C SER A 125 2.71 3.42 -16.85
N ALA A 126 3.70 4.11 -17.40
CA ALA A 126 3.79 4.37 -18.83
C ALA A 126 5.22 4.23 -19.35
N GLU A 127 5.33 3.91 -20.63
CA GLU A 127 6.58 3.76 -21.34
C GLU A 127 6.65 4.80 -22.47
N PRO A 128 7.80 5.47 -22.67
CA PRO A 128 7.97 6.39 -23.79
C PRO A 128 8.02 5.57 -25.08
N GLU A 129 7.05 5.80 -25.97
CA GLU A 129 6.95 5.13 -27.27
C GLU A 129 7.65 5.96 -28.37
N ALA A 130 7.62 7.29 -28.21
CA ALA A 130 8.38 8.27 -28.99
C ALA A 130 8.64 9.53 -28.14
N ILE A 131 9.32 10.54 -28.69
CA ILE A 131 9.64 11.80 -27.98
C ILE A 131 8.38 12.45 -27.39
N ASP A 132 7.24 12.36 -28.08
CA ASP A 132 5.96 12.96 -27.67
C ASP A 132 4.82 11.94 -27.45
N ALA A 133 5.11 10.64 -27.49
CA ALA A 133 4.11 9.59 -27.34
C ALA A 133 4.38 8.74 -26.09
N VAL A 134 3.36 8.62 -25.25
CA VAL A 134 3.39 7.84 -24.00
C VAL A 134 2.29 6.79 -24.08
N SER A 135 2.66 5.52 -24.13
CA SER A 135 1.71 4.42 -24.05
C SER A 135 1.67 3.83 -22.64
N GLY A 136 0.48 3.44 -22.21
CA GLY A 136 0.30 2.75 -20.94
C GLY A 136 0.99 1.39 -20.98
N CYS A 137 1.72 1.03 -19.92
CA CYS A 137 2.39 -0.27 -19.87
C CYS A 137 1.37 -1.41 -20.03
N VAL A 138 1.60 -2.29 -21.01
CA VAL A 138 0.65 -3.34 -21.42
C VAL A 138 0.37 -4.34 -20.29
N ILE A 139 1.39 -4.66 -19.49
CA ILE A 139 1.30 -5.66 -18.42
C ILE A 139 0.45 -5.16 -17.25
N CYS A 140 0.70 -3.95 -16.77
CA CYS A 140 -0.06 -3.37 -15.65
C CYS A 140 -1.24 -2.51 -16.10
N LYS A 141 -1.49 -2.39 -17.42
CA LYS A 141 -2.54 -1.57 -18.03
C LYS A 141 -2.54 -0.12 -17.50
N GLY A 142 -1.36 0.48 -17.39
CA GLY A 142 -1.25 1.86 -16.90
C GLY A 142 -1.41 2.05 -15.39
N THR A 143 -1.52 0.99 -14.59
CA THR A 143 -1.66 1.13 -13.13
C THR A 143 -0.33 1.29 -12.40
N GLY A 144 0.76 0.78 -12.98
CA GLY A 144 2.06 0.66 -12.32
C GLY A 144 2.14 -0.48 -11.29
N PHE A 145 1.02 -1.16 -10.99
CA PHE A 145 0.97 -2.25 -10.02
C PHE A 145 1.13 -3.61 -10.69
N ARG A 146 1.78 -4.56 -10.00
CA ARG A 146 1.89 -5.95 -10.44
C ARG A 146 0.54 -6.65 -10.28
N PRO A 147 -0.04 -7.21 -11.35
CA PRO A 147 -1.20 -8.08 -11.21
C PRO A 147 -0.75 -9.43 -10.67
N TYR A 148 -1.26 -9.83 -9.51
CA TYR A 148 -1.02 -11.16 -8.94
C TYR A 148 -2.14 -12.13 -9.32
N GLY A 149 -1.77 -13.22 -9.99
CA GLY A 149 -2.71 -14.27 -10.39
C GLY A 149 -3.07 -15.22 -9.25
N THR A 150 -4.18 -15.93 -9.39
CA THR A 150 -4.61 -16.96 -8.41
C THR A 150 -3.54 -18.05 -8.21
N ALA A 151 -2.96 -18.57 -9.30
CA ALA A 151 -1.91 -19.60 -9.21
C ALA A 151 -0.65 -19.10 -8.49
N GLU A 152 -0.26 -17.86 -8.74
CA GLU A 152 0.89 -17.22 -8.09
C GLU A 152 0.63 -17.01 -6.60
N ARG A 153 -0.53 -16.49 -6.22
CA ARG A 153 -0.93 -16.33 -4.82
C ARG A 153 -1.00 -17.67 -4.07
N ALA A 154 -1.54 -18.70 -4.72
CA ALA A 154 -1.56 -20.05 -4.16
C ALA A 154 -0.14 -20.58 -3.93
N HIS A 155 0.75 -20.40 -4.90
CA HIS A 155 2.16 -20.76 -4.79
C HIS A 155 2.87 -19.99 -3.66
N MET A 156 2.72 -18.67 -3.58
CA MET A 156 3.29 -17.84 -2.51
C MET A 156 2.82 -18.28 -1.10
N ALA A 157 1.59 -18.76 -0.99
CA ALA A 157 1.02 -19.26 0.25
C ALA A 157 1.30 -20.75 0.54
N SER A 158 2.03 -21.43 -0.34
CA SER A 158 2.25 -22.89 -0.31
C SER A 158 0.95 -23.69 -0.25
N ILE A 159 -0.03 -23.31 -1.07
CA ILE A 159 -1.35 -23.94 -1.19
C ILE A 159 -1.51 -24.48 -2.61
N ALA A 160 -2.03 -25.70 -2.75
CA ALA A 160 -2.37 -26.25 -4.07
C ALA A 160 -3.39 -25.35 -4.77
N VAL A 161 -3.18 -25.07 -6.07
CA VAL A 161 -4.02 -24.13 -6.85
C VAL A 161 -5.50 -24.49 -6.76
N ASP A 162 -5.84 -25.77 -6.84
CA ASP A 162 -7.23 -26.28 -6.74
C ASP A 162 -7.89 -26.01 -5.38
N SER A 163 -7.08 -25.84 -4.34
CA SER A 163 -7.55 -25.53 -2.98
C SER A 163 -7.61 -24.03 -2.68
N TRP A 164 -7.06 -23.16 -3.55
CA TRP A 164 -6.96 -21.72 -3.31
C TRP A 164 -8.30 -21.06 -2.97
N ARG A 165 -9.36 -21.46 -3.68
CA ARG A 165 -10.70 -20.88 -3.54
C ARG A 165 -11.22 -20.91 -2.10
N ARG A 166 -10.78 -21.88 -1.28
CA ARG A 166 -11.16 -21.99 0.15
C ARG A 166 -10.51 -20.92 1.02
N TYR A 167 -9.35 -20.39 0.60
CA TYR A 167 -8.53 -19.44 1.36
C TYR A 167 -8.56 -18.02 0.79
N GLU A 168 -9.08 -17.86 -0.43
CA GLU A 168 -9.09 -16.58 -1.14
C GLU A 168 -9.78 -15.46 -0.35
N ALA A 169 -10.92 -15.74 0.29
CA ALA A 169 -11.63 -14.73 1.08
C ALA A 169 -10.80 -14.21 2.27
N ASP A 170 -10.10 -15.11 2.97
CA ASP A 170 -9.21 -14.75 4.08
C ASP A 170 -8.00 -13.98 3.57
N TYR A 171 -7.42 -14.40 2.44
CA TYR A 171 -6.32 -13.71 1.78
C TYR A 171 -6.66 -12.27 1.38
N LEU A 172 -7.81 -12.08 0.74
CA LEU A 172 -8.30 -10.75 0.35
C LEU A 172 -8.58 -9.87 1.58
N THR A 173 -9.06 -10.47 2.67
CA THR A 173 -9.25 -9.76 3.95
C THR A 173 -7.91 -9.31 4.54
N LEU A 174 -6.85 -10.12 4.44
CA LEU A 174 -5.50 -9.73 4.86
C LEU A 174 -4.97 -8.55 4.01
N LEU A 175 -5.13 -8.60 2.69
CA LEU A 175 -4.75 -7.50 1.81
C LEU A 175 -5.53 -6.22 2.12
N ASP A 176 -6.82 -6.32 2.43
CA ASP A 176 -7.64 -5.17 2.84
C ASP A 176 -7.17 -4.59 4.18
N CYS A 177 -6.83 -5.45 5.15
CA CYS A 177 -6.25 -5.03 6.43
C CYS A 177 -4.95 -4.23 6.26
N LEU A 178 -4.08 -4.68 5.35
CA LEU A 178 -2.83 -4.01 4.97
C LEU A 178 -3.08 -2.64 4.34
N ARG A 179 -3.89 -2.60 3.28
CA ARG A 179 -4.22 -1.35 2.56
C ARG A 179 -4.89 -0.33 3.49
N SER A 180 -5.88 -0.77 4.26
CA SER A 180 -6.54 0.06 5.26
C SER A 180 -5.58 0.59 6.34
N ALA A 181 -4.57 -0.19 6.75
CA ALA A 181 -3.57 0.27 7.71
C ALA A 181 -2.66 1.34 7.10
N ALA A 182 -2.16 1.10 5.89
CA ALA A 182 -1.33 2.05 5.15
C ALA A 182 -2.08 3.35 4.87
N ASP A 183 -3.36 3.27 4.49
CA ASP A 183 -4.20 4.43 4.24
C ASP A 183 -4.45 5.25 5.51
N SER A 184 -4.78 4.59 6.62
CA SER A 184 -4.95 5.28 7.91
C SER A 184 -3.66 5.93 8.37
N HIS A 185 -2.53 5.26 8.18
CA HIS A 185 -1.23 5.79 8.49
C HIS A 185 -0.91 7.05 7.68
N ARG A 186 -1.10 7.00 6.35
CA ARG A 186 -0.90 8.16 5.47
C ARG A 186 -1.79 9.33 5.86
N ARG A 187 -3.09 9.10 6.09
CA ARG A 187 -4.01 10.15 6.56
C ARG A 187 -3.57 10.75 7.89
N GLY A 188 -3.10 9.93 8.83
CA GLY A 188 -2.58 10.40 10.11
C GLY A 188 -1.32 11.23 9.96
N MET A 189 -0.42 10.85 9.05
CA MET A 189 0.76 11.66 8.72
C MET A 189 0.38 12.97 8.03
N ASP A 190 -0.50 12.93 7.03
CA ASP A 190 -0.94 14.12 6.31
C ASP A 190 -1.63 15.11 7.26
N ALA A 191 -2.43 14.61 8.22
CA ALA A 191 -3.04 15.44 9.26
C ALA A 191 -2.03 16.04 10.24
N ALA A 192 -0.97 15.29 10.60
CA ALA A 192 0.09 15.78 11.47
C ALA A 192 1.02 16.79 10.78
N LEU A 193 1.14 16.71 9.46
CA LEU A 193 1.93 17.61 8.63
C LEU A 193 1.15 18.82 8.11
N ALA A 194 -0.19 18.78 8.17
CA ALA A 194 -1.02 19.91 7.81
C ALA A 194 -0.82 21.04 8.82
N ASP A 195 -0.66 22.26 8.32
CA ASP A 195 -0.48 23.45 9.15
C ASP A 195 -1.75 23.67 10.02
N PRO A 196 -1.63 23.80 11.35
CA PRO A 196 -2.76 24.14 12.20
C PRO A 196 -3.48 25.44 11.80
N ALA A 197 -2.85 26.34 11.04
CA ALA A 197 -3.49 27.55 10.51
C ALA A 197 -4.68 27.25 9.57
N ASP A 198 -4.62 26.20 8.77
CA ASP A 198 -5.70 25.83 7.83
C ASP A 198 -6.92 25.22 8.55
N SER A 199 -6.76 24.71 9.76
CA SER A 199 -7.82 24.03 10.53
C SER A 199 -8.84 24.98 11.18
N LYS A 200 -8.57 26.29 11.22
CA LYS A 200 -9.45 27.31 11.82
C LYS A 200 -10.35 28.04 10.81
N ALA A 201 -10.23 27.74 9.52
CA ALA A 201 -10.98 28.41 8.45
C ALA A 201 -12.25 27.67 7.99
N SER A 202 -12.69 26.63 8.72
CA SER A 202 -13.91 25.84 8.47
C SER A 202 -14.84 25.88 9.66
#